data_AF-A0ABD5S1I7-F1
#
_entry.id   AF-A0ABD5S1I7-F1
#
_cell.length_a   1.000
_cell.length_b   1.000
_cell.length_c   1.000
_cell.angle_alpha   90.00
_cell.angle_beta   90.00
_cell.angle_gamma   90.00
#
_symmetry.space_group_name_H-M   'P 1'
#
loop_
_entity.id
_entity.type
_entity.pdbx_description
1 polymer ?
#
loop_
_entity_poly.entity_id
_entity_poly.type
_entity_poly.pdbx_seq_one_letter_code
_entity_poly.pdbx_strand_id
1 'polypeptide(L)'
;DRTLDVVGAPGHAPHQVMFHDRADDVLFAGDAAGIWIPSERKLRQTSPPSQFDLEQCLTDANRIVELDPDVLCFGHFGPLAFDDDLMASYKRTLVEWVEAVRAKREELGDDEAVVGHFQEHTDMRETWGDRKATAEERLNTKGVLGYLDHRAAEDDGE
;
A
#
# COMPACT_ATOMS: atom_id res chain seq x y z
N ASP A 1 -30.64 4.15 -12.22
CA ASP A 1 -30.02 4.04 -10.89
C ASP A 1 -28.81 3.15 -10.96
N ARG A 2 -27.75 3.45 -10.19
CA ARG A 2 -26.53 2.66 -10.08
C ARG A 2 -26.34 2.28 -8.61
N THR A 3 -25.96 1.03 -8.35
CA THR A 3 -25.75 0.48 -7.01
C THR A 3 -24.30 0.06 -6.88
N LEU A 4 -23.68 0.33 -5.72
CA LEU A 4 -22.30 -0.06 -5.42
C LEU A 4 -22.29 -0.89 -4.15
N ASP A 5 -21.61 -2.04 -4.18
CA ASP A 5 -21.29 -2.80 -2.97
C ASP A 5 -20.13 -2.10 -2.26
N VAL A 6 -20.20 -2.03 -0.93
CA VAL A 6 -19.10 -1.53 -0.09
C VAL A 6 -18.35 -2.72 0.50
N VAL A 7 -17.04 -2.78 0.28
CA VAL A 7 -16.17 -3.83 0.81
C VAL A 7 -15.15 -3.20 1.74
N GLY A 8 -15.03 -3.69 2.97
CA GLY A 8 -13.98 -3.23 3.89
C GLY A 8 -12.59 -3.63 3.38
N ALA A 9 -11.62 -2.73 3.50
CA ALA A 9 -10.22 -2.99 3.18
C ALA A 9 -9.28 -2.31 4.20
N PRO A 10 -9.32 -2.74 5.48
CA PRO A 10 -8.78 -1.98 6.61
C PRO A 10 -7.24 -1.90 6.70
N GLY A 11 -6.48 -2.59 5.84
CA GLY A 11 -5.02 -2.68 5.98
C GLY A 11 -4.27 -1.37 5.74
N HIS A 12 -4.67 -0.60 4.73
CA HIS A 12 -4.09 0.73 4.48
C HIS A 12 -4.42 1.70 5.62
N ALA A 13 -5.67 1.66 6.08
CA ALA A 13 -6.17 2.36 7.25
C ALA A 13 -7.52 1.72 7.67
N PRO A 14 -7.90 1.74 8.97
CA PRO A 14 -9.12 1.06 9.44
C PRO A 14 -10.43 1.51 8.80
N HIS A 15 -10.45 2.70 8.21
CA HIS A 15 -11.61 3.30 7.54
C HIS A 15 -11.60 3.12 6.01
N GLN A 16 -10.57 2.48 5.47
CA GLN A 16 -10.44 2.23 4.04
C GLN A 16 -11.53 1.23 3.59
N VAL A 17 -12.17 1.58 2.48
CA VAL A 17 -13.20 0.76 1.83
C VAL A 17 -12.97 0.77 0.32
N MET A 18 -13.40 -0.30 -0.34
CA MET A 18 -13.50 -0.41 -1.78
C MET A 18 -14.98 -0.36 -2.20
N PHE A 19 -15.23 0.11 -3.42
CA PHE A 19 -16.57 0.11 -4.00
C PHE A 19 -16.61 -0.78 -5.22
N HIS A 20 -17.50 -1.77 -5.27
CA HIS A 20 -17.68 -2.65 -6.43
C HIS A 20 -18.97 -2.30 -7.14
N ASP A 21 -18.87 -1.85 -8.38
CA ASP A 21 -20.01 -1.87 -9.29
C ASP A 21 -20.12 -3.23 -9.96
N ARG A 22 -21.12 -4.02 -9.54
CA ARG A 22 -21.40 -5.36 -10.11
C ARG A 22 -21.98 -5.31 -11.52
N ALA A 23 -22.57 -4.19 -11.94
CA ALA A 23 -23.22 -4.09 -13.25
C ALA A 23 -22.18 -3.96 -14.38
N ASP A 24 -21.15 -3.14 -14.16
CA ASP A 24 -20.03 -2.93 -15.09
C ASP A 24 -18.78 -3.75 -14.70
N ASP A 25 -18.88 -4.50 -13.59
CA ASP A 25 -17.81 -5.29 -12.96
C ASP A 25 -16.50 -4.52 -12.72
N VAL A 26 -16.63 -3.34 -12.10
CA VAL A 26 -15.52 -2.44 -11.80
C VAL A 26 -15.33 -2.32 -10.28
N LEU A 27 -14.11 -2.60 -9.81
CA LEU A 27 -13.72 -2.40 -8.42
C LEU A 27 -12.89 -1.13 -8.26
N PHE A 28 -13.40 -0.16 -7.51
CA PHE A 28 -12.68 1.03 -7.07
C PHE A 28 -11.95 0.73 -5.76
N ALA A 29 -10.65 0.44 -5.86
CA ALA A 29 -9.84 -0.04 -4.74
C ALA A 29 -9.32 1.07 -3.82
N GLY A 30 -9.33 2.32 -4.28
CA GLY A 30 -8.60 3.39 -3.61
C GLY A 30 -7.13 3.00 -3.49
N ASP A 31 -6.60 3.01 -2.26
CA ASP A 31 -5.20 2.65 -1.96
C ASP A 31 -5.03 1.22 -1.46
N ALA A 32 -6.10 0.41 -1.40
CA ALA A 32 -6.05 -1.00 -0.96
C ALA A 32 -5.32 -1.92 -1.95
N ALA A 33 -5.09 -1.45 -3.18
CA ALA A 33 -4.33 -2.14 -4.23
C ALA A 33 -2.94 -1.51 -4.46
N GLY A 34 -2.56 -0.53 -3.64
CA GLY A 34 -1.36 0.28 -3.84
C GLY A 34 -1.49 1.33 -4.93
N ILE A 35 -0.35 1.80 -5.41
CA ILE A 35 -0.26 2.81 -6.46
C ILE A 35 0.23 2.15 -7.74
N TRP A 36 -0.59 2.20 -8.80
CA TRP A 36 -0.16 1.81 -10.13
C TRP A 36 0.69 2.90 -10.78
N ILE A 37 1.90 2.59 -11.23
CA ILE A 37 2.78 3.51 -11.98
C ILE A 37 2.82 3.07 -13.46
N PRO A 38 2.05 3.72 -14.35
CA PRO A 38 1.92 3.26 -15.74
C PRO A 38 3.24 3.30 -16.53
N SER A 39 4.09 4.30 -16.29
CA SER A 39 5.39 4.48 -16.97
C SER A 39 6.36 3.33 -16.70
N GLU A 40 6.26 2.72 -15.53
CA GLU A 40 7.15 1.64 -15.09
C GLU A 40 6.47 0.26 -15.14
N ARG A 41 5.15 0.24 -15.32
CA ARG A 41 4.30 -0.94 -15.24
C ARG A 41 4.47 -1.71 -13.92
N LYS A 42 4.52 -0.98 -12.81
CA LYS A 42 4.76 -1.53 -11.46
C LYS A 42 3.77 -0.99 -10.45
N LEU A 43 3.56 -1.78 -9.40
CA LEU A 43 2.82 -1.38 -8.22
C LEU A 43 3.80 -0.89 -7.15
N ARG A 44 3.47 0.24 -6.54
CA ARG A 44 4.14 0.75 -5.34
C ARG A 44 3.27 0.56 -4.11
N GLN A 45 3.94 0.38 -2.99
CA GLN A 45 3.36 0.27 -1.66
C GLN A 45 2.56 1.51 -1.27
N THR A 46 1.59 1.30 -0.37
CA THR A 46 0.90 2.34 0.38
C THR A 46 0.86 1.88 1.84
N SER A 47 1.56 2.59 2.71
CA SER A 47 1.79 2.25 4.11
C SER A 47 1.76 3.49 4.99
N PRO A 48 0.66 4.27 4.97
CA PRO A 48 0.60 5.53 5.69
C PRO A 48 0.67 5.32 7.22
N PRO A 49 1.19 6.28 7.99
CA PRO A 49 1.07 6.25 9.43
C PRO A 49 -0.37 6.60 9.86
N SER A 50 -0.86 6.21 11.03
CA SER A 50 -0.22 5.44 12.11
C SER A 50 -0.82 4.04 12.29
N GLN A 51 -1.72 3.63 11.39
CA GLN A 51 -2.56 2.43 11.52
C GLN A 51 -2.45 1.52 10.29
N PHE A 52 -1.35 1.63 9.54
CA PHE A 52 -1.01 0.67 8.51
C PHE A 52 -0.78 -0.70 9.15
N ASP A 53 -1.31 -1.74 8.52
CA ASP A 53 -1.22 -3.13 8.97
C ASP A 53 -0.92 -4.02 7.77
N LEU A 54 0.25 -4.67 7.79
CA LEU A 54 0.72 -5.50 6.67
C LEU A 54 -0.21 -6.70 6.46
N GLU A 55 -0.54 -7.44 7.52
CA GLU A 55 -1.36 -8.65 7.47
C GLU A 55 -2.76 -8.36 6.92
N GLN A 56 -3.36 -7.23 7.33
CA GLN A 56 -4.64 -6.77 6.80
C GLN A 56 -4.49 -6.34 5.34
N CYS A 57 -3.42 -5.64 4.93
CA CYS A 57 -3.20 -5.32 3.52
C CYS A 57 -3.07 -6.58 2.65
N LEU A 58 -2.40 -7.63 3.15
CA LEU A 58 -2.31 -8.92 2.45
C LEU A 58 -3.69 -9.60 2.35
N THR A 59 -4.51 -9.48 3.40
CA THR A 59 -5.89 -9.96 3.42
C THR A 59 -6.77 -9.19 2.42
N ASP A 60 -6.63 -7.88 2.35
CA ASP A 60 -7.35 -7.02 1.41
C ASP A 60 -6.98 -7.34 -0.05
N ALA A 61 -5.69 -7.57 -0.32
CA ALA A 61 -5.24 -8.00 -1.64
C ALA A 61 -5.81 -9.38 -2.04
N ASN A 62 -5.94 -10.32 -1.09
CA ASN A 62 -6.63 -11.59 -1.34
C ASN A 62 -8.13 -11.37 -1.58
N ARG A 63 -8.75 -10.43 -0.86
CA ARG A 63 -10.15 -10.08 -1.07
C ARG A 63 -10.41 -9.54 -2.47
N ILE A 64 -9.48 -8.76 -3.04
CA ILE A 64 -9.56 -8.30 -4.42
C ILE A 64 -9.52 -9.48 -5.41
N VAL A 65 -8.61 -10.44 -5.19
CA VAL A 65 -8.54 -11.68 -5.99
C VAL A 65 -9.85 -12.48 -5.91
N GLU A 66 -10.43 -12.63 -4.72
CA GLU A 66 -11.71 -13.32 -4.55
C GLU A 66 -12.90 -12.60 -5.18
N LEU A 67 -12.84 -11.27 -5.30
CA LEU A 67 -13.87 -10.48 -5.97
C LEU A 67 -13.81 -10.63 -7.49
N ASP A 68 -12.62 -10.92 -8.04
CA ASP A 68 -12.33 -11.16 -9.46
C ASP A 68 -13.04 -10.17 -10.40
N PRO A 69 -12.83 -8.85 -10.25
CA PRO A 69 -13.51 -7.86 -11.09
C PRO A 69 -12.89 -7.81 -12.49
N ASP A 70 -13.66 -7.54 -13.54
CA ASP A 70 -13.11 -7.28 -14.88
C ASP A 70 -12.10 -6.10 -14.90
N VAL A 71 -12.38 -5.04 -14.12
CA VAL A 71 -11.54 -3.83 -14.08
C VAL A 71 -11.24 -3.41 -12.65
N LEU A 72 -9.96 -3.17 -12.36
CA LEU A 72 -9.47 -2.60 -11.12
C LEU A 72 -9.12 -1.11 -11.30
N CYS A 73 -9.82 -0.24 -10.59
CA CYS A 73 -9.60 1.20 -10.55
C CYS A 73 -8.76 1.58 -9.32
N PHE A 74 -7.51 1.97 -9.56
CA PHE A 74 -6.60 2.48 -8.53
C PHE A 74 -6.94 3.92 -8.14
N GLY A 75 -6.68 4.29 -6.87
CA GLY A 75 -6.76 5.69 -6.41
C GLY A 75 -5.82 6.64 -7.15
N HIS A 76 -4.76 6.07 -7.76
CA HIS A 76 -3.74 6.80 -8.50
C HIS A 76 -3.57 6.27 -9.93
N PHE A 77 -3.44 7.19 -10.89
CA PHE A 77 -3.09 7.00 -12.31
C PHE A 77 -4.08 6.25 -13.23
N GLY A 78 -5.02 5.48 -12.71
CA GLY A 78 -6.19 5.01 -13.47
C GLY A 78 -6.39 3.50 -13.49
N PRO A 79 -7.34 3.01 -14.30
CA PRO A 79 -7.79 1.62 -14.28
C PRO A 79 -6.89 0.66 -15.06
N LEU A 80 -6.94 -0.62 -14.69
CA LEU A 80 -6.39 -1.75 -15.44
C LEU A 80 -7.43 -2.87 -15.53
N ALA A 81 -7.35 -3.67 -16.60
CA ALA A 81 -7.98 -5.00 -16.57
C ALA A 81 -7.34 -5.79 -15.43
N PHE A 82 -8.16 -6.48 -14.64
CA PHE A 82 -7.67 -7.24 -13.52
C PHE A 82 -6.95 -8.52 -13.99
N ASP A 83 -5.96 -8.90 -13.20
CA ASP A 83 -5.20 -10.14 -13.31
C ASP A 83 -4.72 -10.47 -11.90
N ASP A 84 -4.90 -11.71 -11.46
CA ASP A 84 -4.45 -12.21 -10.15
C ASP A 84 -2.96 -11.90 -9.89
N ASP A 85 -2.14 -11.90 -10.94
CA ASP A 85 -0.72 -11.57 -10.87
C ASP A 85 -0.47 -10.13 -10.40
N LEU A 86 -1.41 -9.20 -10.60
CA LEU A 86 -1.32 -7.84 -10.06
C LEU A 86 -1.30 -7.87 -8.53
N MET A 87 -2.24 -8.58 -7.91
CA MET A 87 -2.31 -8.66 -6.45
C MET A 87 -1.20 -9.53 -5.88
N ALA A 88 -0.76 -10.57 -6.60
CA ALA A 88 0.45 -11.30 -6.24
C ALA A 88 1.68 -10.37 -6.24
N SER A 89 1.81 -9.48 -7.22
CA SER A 89 2.89 -8.49 -7.26
C SER A 89 2.79 -7.46 -6.15
N TYR A 90 1.59 -6.94 -5.87
CA TYR A 90 1.40 -5.96 -4.81
C TYR A 90 1.76 -6.53 -3.44
N LYS A 91 1.33 -7.77 -3.14
CA LYS A 91 1.69 -8.48 -1.92
C LYS A 91 3.22 -8.59 -1.75
N ARG A 92 3.95 -8.91 -2.83
CA ARG A 92 5.42 -8.92 -2.80
C ARG A 92 5.99 -7.54 -2.53
N THR A 93 5.52 -6.50 -3.23
CA THR A 93 5.95 -5.11 -3.01
C THR A 93 5.79 -4.69 -1.55
N LEU A 94 4.66 -5.00 -0.92
CA LEU A 94 4.41 -4.67 0.49
C LEU A 94 5.39 -5.36 1.44
N VAL A 95 5.59 -6.67 1.27
CA VAL A 95 6.51 -7.46 2.12
C VAL A 95 7.95 -6.97 1.94
N GLU A 96 8.40 -6.80 0.69
CA GLU A 96 9.75 -6.30 0.38
C GLU A 96 9.98 -4.90 0.94
N TRP A 97 8.97 -4.02 0.88
CA TRP A 97 9.03 -2.69 1.47
C TRP A 97 9.19 -2.74 2.99
N VAL A 98 8.35 -3.52 3.67
CA VAL A 98 8.41 -3.63 5.14
C VAL A 98 9.76 -4.18 5.59
N GLU A 99 10.27 -5.20 4.91
CA GLU A 99 11.57 -5.79 5.22
C GLU A 99 12.72 -4.82 4.93
N ALA A 100 12.64 -4.00 3.87
CA ALA A 100 13.64 -2.98 3.60
C ALA A 100 13.71 -1.93 4.72
N VAL A 101 12.56 -1.47 5.22
CA VAL A 101 12.50 -0.52 6.34
C VAL A 101 13.01 -1.16 7.63
N ARG A 102 12.61 -2.40 7.93
CA ARG A 102 13.10 -3.17 9.09
C ARG A 102 14.63 -3.28 9.08
N ALA A 103 15.21 -3.76 7.99
CA ALA A 103 16.65 -3.93 7.86
C ALA A 103 17.39 -2.60 7.99
N LYS A 104 16.83 -1.51 7.43
CA LYS A 104 17.43 -0.17 7.56
C LYS A 104 17.35 0.36 8.98
N ARG A 105 16.28 0.06 9.72
CA ARG A 105 16.13 0.41 11.13
C ARG A 105 17.16 -0.31 12.00
N GLU A 106 17.39 -1.59 11.75
CA GLU A 106 18.44 -2.37 12.44
C GLU A 106 19.85 -1.84 12.16
N GLU A 107 20.12 -1.41 10.92
CA GLU A 107 21.41 -0.85 10.52
C GLU A 107 21.70 0.51 11.17
N LEU A 108 20.71 1.41 11.19
CA LEU A 108 20.93 2.81 11.59
C LEU A 108 20.61 3.08 13.07
N GLY A 109 19.66 2.34 13.66
CA GLY A 109 19.23 2.52 15.05
C GLY A 109 18.57 3.87 15.35
N ASP A 110 18.19 4.66 14.33
CA ASP A 110 17.54 5.96 14.46
C ASP A 110 16.45 6.14 13.39
N ASP A 111 15.20 6.29 13.81
CA ASP A 111 14.04 6.34 12.94
C ASP A 111 14.02 7.56 11.99
N GLU A 112 14.57 8.71 12.41
CA GLU A 112 14.66 9.89 11.53
C GLU A 112 15.76 9.70 10.48
N ALA A 113 16.86 9.00 10.79
CA ALA A 113 17.86 8.60 9.82
C ALA A 113 17.32 7.58 8.81
N VAL A 114 16.49 6.63 9.24
CA VAL A 114 15.79 5.69 8.35
C VAL A 114 14.87 6.43 7.39
N VAL A 115 14.05 7.36 7.91
CA VAL A 115 13.19 8.21 7.08
C VAL A 115 14.01 9.01 6.07
N GLY A 116 15.09 9.66 6.52
CA GLY A 116 15.99 10.42 5.65
C GLY A 116 16.57 9.55 4.52
N HIS A 117 16.99 8.32 4.83
CA HIS A 117 17.50 7.38 3.84
C HIS A 117 16.51 7.13 2.69
N PHE A 118 15.25 6.78 3.00
CA PHE A 118 14.26 6.51 1.97
C PHE A 118 13.84 7.77 1.19
N GLN A 119 13.78 8.93 1.84
CA GLN A 119 13.52 10.20 1.15
C GLN A 119 14.63 10.54 0.11
N GLU A 120 15.89 10.32 0.47
CA GLU A 120 17.03 10.57 -0.42
C GLU A 120 17.06 9.62 -1.62
N HIS A 121 16.66 8.37 -1.41
CA HIS A 121 16.77 7.30 -2.42
C HIS A 121 15.49 7.03 -3.22
N THR A 122 14.47 7.87 -3.09
CA THR A 122 13.23 7.72 -3.87
C THR A 122 13.47 7.89 -5.37
N ASP A 123 12.98 6.92 -6.13
CA ASP A 123 12.89 6.90 -7.59
C ASP A 123 11.64 7.65 -8.12
N MET A 124 10.74 8.10 -7.24
CA MET A 124 9.50 8.78 -7.62
C MET A 124 9.66 10.26 -7.99
N ARG A 125 10.90 10.78 -8.01
CA ARG A 125 11.19 12.20 -8.29
C ARG A 125 10.76 12.60 -9.69
N GLU A 126 10.96 11.73 -10.68
CA GLU A 126 10.55 11.99 -12.07
C GLU A 126 9.02 11.96 -12.21
N THR A 127 8.34 11.09 -11.46
CA THR A 127 6.89 10.88 -11.54
C THR A 127 6.08 11.95 -10.78
N TRP A 128 6.54 12.36 -9.59
CA TRP A 128 5.77 13.23 -8.69
C TRP A 128 6.46 14.54 -8.33
N GLY A 129 7.69 14.76 -8.80
CA GLY A 129 8.52 15.88 -8.38
C GLY A 129 9.08 15.70 -6.97
N ASP A 130 10.17 16.40 -6.70
CA ASP A 130 10.96 16.27 -5.48
C ASP A 130 10.13 16.36 -4.18
N ARG A 131 9.32 17.42 -4.06
CA ARG A 131 8.53 17.66 -2.83
C ARG A 131 7.53 16.53 -2.54
N LYS A 132 6.81 16.04 -3.55
CA LYS A 132 5.79 15.01 -3.33
C LYS A 132 6.44 13.65 -3.14
N ALA A 133 7.45 13.29 -3.94
CA ALA A 133 8.17 12.04 -3.79
C ALA A 133 8.77 11.89 -2.37
N THR A 134 9.45 12.93 -1.88
CA THR A 134 10.04 12.93 -0.53
C THR A 134 8.99 12.92 0.58
N ALA A 135 7.84 13.57 0.40
CA ALA A 135 6.75 13.54 1.38
C ALA A 135 6.10 12.14 1.46
N GLU A 136 5.91 11.50 0.30
CA GLU A 136 5.32 10.16 0.21
C GLU A 136 6.24 9.11 0.85
N GLU A 137 7.53 9.10 0.56
CA GLU A 137 8.45 8.16 1.21
C GLU A 137 8.51 8.36 2.72
N ARG A 138 8.48 9.62 3.18
CA ARG A 138 8.44 9.92 4.61
C ARG A 138 7.20 9.32 5.28
N LEU A 139 6.03 9.47 4.68
CA LEU A 139 4.79 8.91 5.23
C LEU A 139 4.86 7.39 5.25
N ASN A 140 5.18 6.78 4.11
CA ASN A 140 5.23 5.32 3.97
C ASN A 140 6.26 4.68 4.92
N THR A 141 7.44 5.31 5.08
CA THR A 141 8.45 4.83 6.03
C THR A 141 7.94 4.92 7.47
N LYS A 142 7.31 6.04 7.85
CA LYS A 142 6.76 6.21 9.21
C LYS A 142 5.62 5.25 9.52
N GLY A 143 4.80 4.88 8.54
CA GLY A 143 3.75 3.88 8.76
C GLY A 143 4.33 2.50 9.04
N VAL A 144 5.37 2.08 8.31
CA VAL A 144 6.05 0.81 8.61
C VAL A 144 6.74 0.84 9.98
N LEU A 145 7.42 1.92 10.34
CA LEU A 145 8.05 2.04 11.66
C LEU A 145 7.02 1.87 12.80
N GLY A 146 5.87 2.55 12.69
CA GLY A 146 4.78 2.40 13.65
C GLY A 146 4.18 0.99 13.68
N TYR A 147 4.03 0.35 12.51
CA TYR A 147 3.62 -1.06 12.41
C TYR A 147 4.60 -2.00 13.13
N LEU A 148 5.91 -1.82 12.93
CA LEU A 148 6.94 -2.63 13.59
C LEU A 148 6.91 -2.47 15.11
N ASP A 149 6.69 -1.26 15.61
CA ASP A 149 6.54 -0.99 17.05
C ASP A 149 5.30 -1.70 17.62
N HIS A 150 4.17 -1.63 16.92
CA HIS A 150 2.95 -2.32 17.33
C HIS A 150 3.15 -3.85 17.38
N ARG A 151 3.78 -4.43 16.36
CA ARG A 151 4.04 -5.87 16.30
C ARG A 151 4.95 -6.33 17.43
N ALA A 152 5.99 -5.55 17.75
CA ALA A 152 6.87 -5.87 18.87
C ALA A 152 6.12 -5.85 20.21
N ALA A 153 5.23 -4.88 20.43
CA ALA A 153 4.42 -4.81 21.64
C ALA A 153 3.44 -6.00 21.78
N GLU A 154 2.81 -6.43 20.68
CA GLU A 154 1.93 -7.61 20.68
C GLU A 154 2.70 -8.92 20.97
N ASP A 155 3.90 -9.06 20.40
CA ASP A 155 4.75 -10.24 20.60
C ASP A 155 5.29 -10.32 22.04
N ASP A 156 5.49 -9.16 22.70
CA ASP A 156 5.89 -9.05 24.12
C ASP A 156 4.72 -9.28 25.10
N GLY A 157 3.49 -9.41 24.60
CA GLY A 157 2.31 -9.83 25.38
C GLY A 157 1.63 -8.74 26.20
N GLU A 158 1.75 -7.47 25.79
CA GLU A 158 1.04 -6.32 26.38
C GLU A 158 -0.40 -6.16 25.86
#